data_AF-A0A1F7JX94-F1
#
_entry.id   AF-A0A1F7JX94-F1
#
_cell.length_a   1.000
_cell.length_b   1.000
_cell.length_c   1.000
_cell.angle_alpha   90.00
_cell.angle_beta   90.00
_cell.angle_gamma   90.00
#
_symmetry.space_group_name_H-M   'P 1'
#
loop_
_entity.id
_entity.type
_entity.pdbx_description
1 polymer ?
#
loop_
_entity_poly.entity_id
_entity_poly.type
_entity_poly.pdbx_seq_one_letter_code
_entity_poly.pdbx_strand_id
1 'polypeptide(L)'
;MINATVLSAILTIIYITVITVAGELYPPLKEFLAKNFSHHWIGKSITAILVFVVFAGLLLVLKPKIKTAFLLNLLSAISIVSALILFSFFAWESFR
;
A
#
# COMPACT_ATOMS: atom_id res chain seq x y z
N MET A 1 13.87 -2.02 15.01
CA MET A 1 12.90 -3.03 14.55
C MET A 1 11.52 -2.40 14.41
N ILE A 2 10.83 -2.04 15.50
CA ILE A 2 9.46 -1.47 15.46
C ILE A 2 9.34 -0.28 14.48
N ASN A 3 10.21 0.73 14.57
CA ASN A 3 10.16 1.89 13.67
C ASN A 3 10.27 1.53 12.19
N ALA A 4 11.15 0.57 11.85
CA ALA A 4 11.35 0.14 10.47
C ALA A 4 10.11 -0.60 9.95
N THR A 5 9.53 -1.47 10.76
CA THR A 5 8.30 -2.20 10.44
C THR A 5 7.11 -1.26 10.27
N VAL A 6 6.92 -0.30 11.18
CA VAL A 6 5.82 0.68 11.10
C VAL A 6 5.96 1.57 9.87
N LEU A 7 7.17 2.06 9.58
CA LEU A 7 7.41 2.88 8.40
C LEU A 7 7.24 2.08 7.10
N SER A 8 7.66 0.81 7.07
CA SER A 8 7.37 -0.09 5.94
C SER A 8 5.88 -0.32 5.75
N ALA A 9 5.12 -0.51 6.84
CA ALA A 9 3.67 -0.64 6.78
C ALA A 9 3.00 0.63 6.21
N ILE A 10 3.44 1.82 6.62
CA ILE A 10 2.95 3.10 6.06
C ILE A 10 3.15 3.14 4.54
N LEU A 11 4.38 2.85 4.08
CA LEU A 11 4.71 2.85 2.65
C LEU A 11 3.90 1.81 1.87
N THR A 12 3.69 0.65 2.48
CA THR A 12 2.90 -0.44 1.88
C THR A 12 1.43 -0.08 1.76
N ILE A 13 0.84 0.58 2.77
CA ILE A 13 -0.55 1.04 2.72
C ILE A 13 -0.72 2.07 1.60
N ILE A 14 0.19 3.05 1.50
CA ILE A 14 0.18 4.04 0.42
C ILE A 14 0.24 3.33 -0.95
N TYR A 15 1.15 2.36 -1.10
CA TYR A 15 1.25 1.55 -2.30
C TYR A 15 -0.06 0.81 -2.61
N ILE A 16 -0.66 0.13 -1.63
CA ILE A 16 -1.92 -0.61 -1.79
C ILE A 16 -3.03 0.33 -2.27
N THR A 17 -3.16 1.51 -1.69
CA THR A 17 -4.16 2.51 -2.10
C THR A 17 -3.94 2.93 -3.55
N VAL A 18 -2.70 3.29 -3.91
CA VAL A 18 -2.36 3.74 -5.26
C VAL A 18 -2.58 2.63 -6.28
N ILE A 19 -2.04 1.42 -6.06
CA ILE A 19 -2.14 0.30 -7.01
C ILE A 19 -3.59 -0.18 -7.16
N THR A 20 -4.41 -0.04 -6.12
CA THR A 20 -5.82 -0.41 -6.18
C THR A 20 -6.57 0.54 -7.09
N VAL A 21 -6.49 1.85 -6.84
CA VAL A 21 -7.16 2.88 -7.65
C VAL A 21 -6.62 2.88 -9.08
N ALA A 22 -5.30 2.88 -9.25
CA ALA A 22 -4.67 2.88 -10.58
C ALA A 22 -5.04 1.63 -11.38
N GLY A 23 -5.15 0.46 -10.72
CA GLY A 23 -5.56 -0.77 -11.38
C GLY A 23 -7.00 -0.78 -11.87
N GLU A 24 -7.87 0.09 -11.35
CA GLU A 24 -9.22 0.26 -11.87
C GLU A 24 -9.29 1.35 -12.94
N LEU A 25 -8.53 2.44 -12.79
CA LEU A 25 -8.52 3.56 -13.75
C LEU A 25 -7.71 3.29 -15.02
N TYR A 26 -6.74 2.38 -14.98
CA TYR A 26 -5.81 2.13 -16.09
C TYR A 26 -5.82 0.65 -16.51
N PRO A 27 -6.62 0.27 -17.53
CA PRO A 27 -6.77 -1.12 -17.97
C PRO A 27 -5.45 -1.86 -18.26
N PRO A 28 -4.43 -1.26 -18.91
CA PRO A 28 -3.17 -1.95 -19.16
C PRO A 28 -2.44 -2.40 -17.90
N LEU A 29 -2.55 -1.66 -16.80
CA LEU A 29 -1.98 -2.07 -15.51
C LEU A 29 -2.75 -3.26 -14.93
N LYS A 30 -4.09 -3.27 -15.03
CA LYS A 30 -4.92 -4.38 -14.59
C LYS A 30 -4.56 -5.67 -15.34
N GLU A 31 -4.41 -5.57 -16.65
CA GLU A 31 -4.02 -6.67 -17.52
C GLU A 31 -2.59 -7.14 -17.23
N PHE A 32 -1.64 -6.22 -17.05
CA PHE A 32 -0.28 -6.56 -16.64
C PHE A 32 -0.26 -7.37 -15.35
N LEU A 33 -1.01 -6.93 -14.33
CA LEU A 33 -1.08 -7.64 -13.05
C LEU A 33 -1.74 -9.03 -13.21
N ALA A 34 -2.80 -9.13 -14.00
CA ALA A 34 -3.45 -10.42 -14.27
C ALA A 34 -2.53 -11.38 -15.05
N LYS A 35 -1.83 -10.88 -16.08
CA LYS A 35 -0.94 -11.69 -16.92
C LYS A 35 0.26 -12.26 -16.15
N ASN A 36 0.85 -11.47 -15.25
CA ASN A 36 2.06 -11.88 -14.52
C ASN A 36 1.76 -12.67 -13.22
N PHE A 37 0.57 -12.50 -12.63
CA PHE A 37 0.23 -13.09 -11.33
C PHE A 37 -1.08 -13.90 -11.35
N SER A 38 -1.49 -14.36 -12.53
CA SER A 38 -2.74 -15.07 -12.83
C SER A 38 -4.02 -14.26 -12.66
N HIS A 39 -4.10 -13.37 -11.65
CA HIS A 39 -5.21 -12.45 -11.44
C HIS A 39 -4.72 -11.10 -10.90
N HIS A 40 -5.37 -10.01 -11.31
CA HIS A 40 -4.93 -8.67 -10.95
C HIS A 40 -4.96 -8.39 -9.44
N TRP A 41 -5.95 -8.93 -8.70
CA TRP A 41 -6.04 -8.80 -7.25
C TRP A 41 -4.94 -9.60 -6.53
N ILE A 42 -4.54 -10.76 -7.05
CA ILE A 42 -3.38 -11.52 -6.57
C ILE A 42 -2.09 -10.75 -6.83
N GLY A 43 -1.94 -10.14 -8.02
CA GLY A 43 -0.79 -9.31 -8.35
C GLY A 43 -0.62 -8.10 -7.43
N LYS A 44 -1.71 -7.41 -7.07
CA LYS A 44 -1.70 -6.33 -6.07
C LYS A 44 -1.17 -6.84 -4.71
N SER A 45 -1.61 -8.01 -4.26
CA SER A 45 -1.18 -8.60 -2.98
C SER A 45 0.29 -9.03 -2.97
N ILE A 46 0.76 -9.73 -4.02
CA ILE A 46 2.16 -10.17 -4.12
C ILE A 46 3.10 -8.96 -4.15
N THR A 47 2.76 -7.95 -4.96
CA THR A 47 3.58 -6.73 -5.04
C THR A 47 3.55 -5.93 -3.74
N ALA A 48 2.44 -5.91 -3.00
CA ALA A 48 2.38 -5.28 -1.68
C ALA A 48 3.28 -6.00 -0.65
N ILE A 49 3.30 -7.34 -0.65
CA ILE A 49 4.23 -8.12 0.18
C ILE A 49 5.67 -7.77 -0.18
N LEU A 50 5.99 -7.72 -1.47
CA LEU A 50 7.33 -7.36 -1.94
C LEU A 50 7.74 -5.95 -1.47
N VAL A 51 6.86 -4.97 -1.62
CA VAL A 51 7.07 -3.59 -1.13
C VAL A 51 7.36 -3.59 0.36
N PHE A 52 6.54 -4.28 1.16
CA PHE A 52 6.73 -4.37 2.60
C PHE A 52 8.08 -5.00 2.98
N VAL A 53 8.43 -6.13 2.37
CA VAL A 53 9.67 -6.85 2.67
C VAL A 53 10.89 -6.02 2.28
N VAL A 54 10.88 -5.41 1.10
CA VAL A 54 11.98 -4.56 0.61
C VAL A 54 12.18 -3.35 1.53
N PHE A 55 11.12 -2.61 1.86
CA PHE A 55 11.24 -1.45 2.74
C PHE A 55 11.55 -1.85 4.18
N ALA A 56 10.99 -2.94 4.71
CA ALA A 56 11.32 -3.41 6.04
C ALA A 56 12.81 -3.77 6.12
N GLY A 57 13.33 -4.54 5.16
CA GLY A 57 14.75 -4.89 5.08
C GLY A 57 15.65 -3.65 4.99
N LEU A 58 15.34 -2.75 4.07
CA LEU A 58 16.10 -1.51 3.89
C LEU A 58 16.11 -0.65 5.16
N LEU A 59 14.94 -0.44 5.77
CA LEU A 59 14.80 0.41 6.95
C LEU A 59 15.38 -0.23 8.22
N LEU A 60 15.44 -1.56 8.30
CA LEU A 60 16.17 -2.27 9.36
C LEU A 60 17.67 -1.98 9.30
N VAL A 61 18.24 -1.86 8.10
CA VAL A 61 19.64 -1.47 7.90
C VAL A 61 19.86 0.01 8.23
N LEU A 62 18.98 0.89 7.76
CA LEU A 62 19.10 2.34 7.94
C LEU A 62 18.82 2.82 9.37
N LYS A 63 18.10 2.04 10.18
CA LYS A 63 17.79 2.31 11.59
C LYS A 63 17.29 3.75 11.85
N PRO A 64 16.17 4.17 11.24
CA PRO A 64 15.63 5.51 11.40
C PRO A 64 15.31 5.82 12.88
N LYS A 65 15.82 6.96 13.36
CA LYS A 65 15.61 7.45 14.73
C LYS A 65 14.42 8.39 14.81
N ILE A 66 13.22 7.84 14.58
CA ILE A 66 11.95 8.58 14.68
C ILE A 66 11.23 8.13 15.98
N LYS A 67 10.51 9.04 16.63
CA LYS A 67 9.71 8.68 17.81
C LYS A 67 8.61 7.68 17.42
N THR A 68 8.56 6.53 18.10
CA THR A 68 7.58 5.47 17.81
C THR A 68 6.14 5.97 17.87
N ALA A 69 5.80 6.79 18.86
CA ALA A 69 4.45 7.36 19.01
C ALA A 69 4.04 8.20 17.78
N PHE A 70 4.98 8.97 17.21
CA PHE A 70 4.71 9.73 15.99
C PHE A 70 4.44 8.81 14.81
N LEU A 71 5.25 7.76 14.63
CA LEU A 71 5.06 6.79 13.55
C LEU A 71 3.73 6.01 13.67
N LEU A 72 3.32 5.67 14.90
CA LEU A 72 2.03 5.01 15.12
C LEU A 72 0.86 5.95 14.80
N ASN A 73 0.91 7.20 15.23
CA ASN A 73 -0.11 8.20 14.87
C ASN A 73 -0.17 8.43 13.36
N LEU A 74 0.99 8.49 12.70
CA LEU A 74 1.08 8.62 11.26
C LEU A 74 0.50 7.38 10.54
N LEU A 75 0.81 6.18 11.02
CA LEU A 75 0.22 4.93 10.52
C LEU A 75 -1.31 4.94 10.65
N SER A 76 -1.84 5.35 11.79
CA SER A 76 -3.29 5.48 12.00
C SER A 76 -3.90 6.49 11.03
N ALA A 77 -3.31 7.68 10.88
CA ALA A 77 -3.79 8.71 9.97
C ALA A 77 -3.79 8.23 8.51
N ILE A 78 -2.68 7.63 8.05
CA ILE A 78 -2.57 7.10 6.69
C ILE A 78 -3.55 5.96 6.45
N SER A 79 -3.76 5.07 7.43
CA SER A 79 -4.75 3.99 7.34
C SER A 79 -6.17 4.54 7.15
N ILE A 80 -6.55 5.56 7.93
CA ILE A 80 -7.87 6.20 7.85
C ILE A 80 -8.05 6.89 6.50
N VAL A 81 -7.08 7.71 6.09
CA VAL A 81 -7.12 8.42 4.80
C VAL A 81 -7.19 7.42 3.63
N SER A 82 -6.41 6.35 3.69
CA SER A 82 -6.41 5.29 2.67
C SER A 82 -7.75 4.57 2.58
N ALA A 83 -8.37 4.27 3.72
CA ALA A 83 -9.70 3.68 3.78
C ALA A 83 -10.76 4.61 3.17
N LEU A 84 -10.72 5.91 3.50
CA LEU A 84 -11.61 6.91 2.92
C LEU A 84 -11.43 7.02 1.40
N ILE A 85 -10.20 7.07 0.91
CA ILE A 85 -9.91 7.11 -0.54
C ILE A 85 -10.50 5.90 -1.24
N LEU A 86 -10.23 4.69 -0.75
CA LEU A 86 -10.73 3.46 -1.39
C LEU A 86 -12.25 3.37 -1.32
N PHE A 87 -12.84 3.71 -0.17
CA PHE A 87 -14.28 3.73 0.00
C PHE A 87 -14.95 4.72 -0.95
N SER A 88 -14.49 5.98 -0.96
CA SER A 88 -15.02 7.01 -1.85
C SER A 88 -14.83 6.67 -3.32
N PHE A 89 -13.68 6.09 -3.69
CA PHE A 89 -13.42 5.64 -5.05
C PHE A 89 -14.41 4.57 -5.50
N PHE A 90 -14.58 3.48 -4.73
CA PHE A 90 -15.50 2.41 -5.11
C PHE A 90 -16.97 2.82 -4.99
N ALA A 91 -17.32 3.69 -4.04
CA ALA A 91 -18.66 4.26 -3.96
C ALA A 91 -18.96 5.04 -5.25
N TRP A 92 -18.09 5.96 -5.65
CA TRP A 92 -18.25 6.73 -6.89
C TRP A 92 -18.29 5.83 -8.14
N GLU A 93 -17.34 4.89 -8.26
CA GLU A 93 -17.26 3.96 -9.39
C GLU A 93 -18.51 3.09 -9.52
N SER A 94 -19.17 2.74 -8.40
CA SER A 94 -20.40 1.93 -8.44
C SER A 94 -21.65 2.66 -8.97
N PHE A 95 -21.63 3.99 -8.97
CA PHE A 95 -22.73 4.81 -9.51
C PHE A 95 -22.48 5.24 -10.97
N ARG A 96 -21.31 4.94 -11.52
CA ARG A 96 -20.93 5.22 -12.90
C ARG A 96 -21.23 4.02 -13.79
#